data_AF-A0A932NVF0-F1
#
_entry.id   AF-A0A932NVF0-F1
#
_cell.length_a   1.000
_cell.length_b   1.000
_cell.length_c   1.000
_cell.angle_alpha   90.00
_cell.angle_beta   90.00
_cell.angle_gamma   90.00
#
_symmetry.space_group_name_H-M   'P 1'
#
loop_
_entity.id
_entity.type
_entity.pdbx_description
1 polymer ?
#
loop_
_entity_poly.entity_id
_entity_poly.type
_entity_poly.pdbx_seq_one_letter_code
_entity_poly.pdbx_strand_id
1 'polypeptide(L)'
;MSNGPRKSTASPPATNLHLDPILLTPLADGQIYLEVHRDIYKQGVDMLQSVHGNAAMRGISSFLDWQQIREVIRTQEGVAWEVAVQLSLQTR
;
A
#
# COMPACT_ATOMS: atom_id res chain seq x y z
N MET A 1 -24.68 -47.70 -26.83
CA MET A 1 -24.76 -46.49 -25.97
C MET A 1 -23.62 -46.56 -24.95
N SER A 2 -22.54 -45.78 -25.06
CA SER A 2 -21.68 -45.45 -23.90
C SER A 2 -20.76 -44.26 -24.20
N ASN A 3 -20.56 -43.45 -23.17
CA ASN A 3 -20.11 -42.05 -23.13
C ASN A 3 -18.73 -41.76 -23.74
N GLY A 4 -18.65 -40.63 -24.46
CA GLY A 4 -17.40 -39.95 -24.80
C GLY A 4 -16.77 -39.20 -23.60
N PRO A 5 -15.53 -38.70 -23.74
CA PRO A 5 -14.76 -38.15 -22.64
C PRO A 5 -15.37 -36.83 -22.14
N ARG A 6 -15.62 -36.76 -20.82
CA ARG A 6 -16.04 -35.53 -20.14
C ARG A 6 -14.91 -34.51 -20.21
N LYS A 7 -15.13 -33.38 -20.87
CA LYS A 7 -14.24 -32.21 -20.77
C LYS A 7 -14.24 -31.74 -19.31
N SER A 8 -13.08 -31.74 -18.68
CA SER A 8 -12.86 -31.16 -17.36
C SER A 8 -13.12 -29.65 -17.44
N THR A 9 -14.16 -29.18 -16.76
CA THR A 9 -14.53 -27.75 -16.65
C THR A 9 -13.91 -27.11 -15.42
N ALA A 10 -12.69 -27.48 -15.05
CA ALA A 10 -12.00 -26.81 -13.97
C ALA A 10 -11.61 -25.39 -14.42
N SER A 11 -12.46 -24.41 -14.10
CA SER A 11 -12.07 -23.00 -14.11
C SER A 11 -10.83 -22.85 -13.22
N PRO A 12 -9.78 -22.14 -13.65
CA PRO A 12 -8.66 -21.85 -12.78
C PRO A 12 -9.18 -21.12 -11.52
N PRO A 13 -8.59 -21.36 -10.33
CA PRO A 13 -8.99 -20.63 -9.14
C PRO A 13 -8.87 -19.15 -9.43
N ALA A 14 -9.94 -18.40 -9.15
CA ALA A 14 -9.92 -16.96 -9.24
C ALA A 14 -8.81 -16.45 -8.31
N THR A 15 -7.71 -15.96 -8.89
CA THR A 15 -6.70 -15.21 -8.14
C THR A 15 -7.43 -13.99 -7.59
N ASN A 16 -7.75 -14.01 -6.29
CA ASN A 16 -8.21 -12.82 -5.59
C ASN A 16 -7.08 -11.79 -5.64
N LEU A 17 -7.18 -10.86 -6.58
CA LEU A 17 -6.29 -9.72 -6.67
C LEU A 17 -6.70 -8.75 -5.55
N HIS A 18 -5.94 -8.73 -4.47
CA HIS A 18 -6.11 -7.73 -3.42
C HIS A 18 -5.44 -6.44 -3.90
N LEU A 19 -6.26 -5.44 -4.25
CA LEU A 19 -5.80 -4.13 -4.65
C LEU A 19 -5.96 -3.19 -3.47
N ASP A 20 -4.98 -3.21 -2.56
CA ASP A 20 -4.94 -2.22 -1.49
C ASP A 20 -4.58 -0.85 -2.09
N PRO A 21 -5.40 0.19 -1.88
CA PRO A 21 -5.12 1.52 -2.43
C PRO A 21 -3.91 2.18 -1.76
N ILE A 22 -3.41 1.61 -0.65
CA ILE A 22 -2.34 2.16 0.18
C ILE A 22 -1.40 1.04 0.60
N LEU A 23 -0.13 1.18 0.27
CA LEU A 23 0.93 0.26 0.69
C LEU A 23 1.93 1.03 1.55
N LEU A 24 2.15 0.57 2.78
CA LEU A 24 3.12 1.15 3.72
C LEU A 24 4.14 0.10 4.14
N THR A 25 5.38 0.26 3.71
CA THR A 25 6.42 -0.76 3.83
C THR A 25 7.69 -0.19 4.47
N PRO A 26 8.04 -0.60 5.69
CA PRO A 26 9.37 -0.38 6.24
C PRO A 26 10.38 -1.37 5.62
N LEU A 27 11.58 -0.90 5.30
CA LEU A 27 12.72 -1.69 4.85
C LEU A 27 13.73 -1.91 5.98
N ALA A 28 14.64 -2.88 5.77
CA ALA A 28 15.63 -3.28 6.77
C ALA A 28 16.66 -2.20 7.11
N ASP A 29 16.85 -1.22 6.23
CA ASP A 29 17.75 -0.07 6.39
C ASP A 29 17.09 1.13 7.08
N GLY A 30 15.83 1.00 7.51
CA GLY A 30 15.08 2.06 8.18
C GLY A 30 14.33 3.00 7.23
N GLN A 31 14.43 2.79 5.91
CA GLN A 31 13.58 3.50 4.96
C GLN A 31 12.13 3.04 5.12
N ILE A 32 11.19 3.95 4.90
CA ILE A 32 9.76 3.64 4.91
C ILE A 32 9.16 4.19 3.63
N TYR A 33 8.53 3.32 2.85
CA TYR A 33 7.89 3.68 1.59
C TYR A 33 6.38 3.68 1.72
N LEU A 34 5.76 4.70 1.13
CA LEU A 34 4.32 4.82 0.95
C LEU A 34 4.00 4.85 -0.55
N GLU A 35 3.11 3.98 -0.98
CA GLU A 35 2.50 4.03 -2.31
C GLU A 35 0.99 4.24 -2.14
N VAL A 36 0.45 5.23 -2.85
CA VAL A 36 -0.98 5.54 -2.85
C VAL A 36 -1.49 5.49 -4.28
N HIS A 37 -2.43 4.59 -4.52
CA HIS A 37 -3.17 4.49 -5.77
C HIS A 37 -4.38 5.42 -5.74
N ARG A 38 -4.78 5.89 -6.93
CA ARG A 38 -6.07 6.57 -7.09
C ARG A 38 -7.19 5.66 -6.64
N ASP A 39 -8.19 6.25 -5.98
CA ASP A 39 -9.44 5.54 -5.65
C ASP A 39 -10.32 5.36 -6.90
N ILE A 40 -9.81 4.62 -7.88
CA ILE A 40 -10.49 4.31 -9.15
C ILE A 40 -11.74 3.44 -8.94
N TYR A 41 -11.84 2.80 -7.77
CA TYR A 41 -13.00 2.01 -7.35
C TYR A 41 -14.00 2.81 -6.50
N LYS A 42 -13.72 4.10 -6.20
CA LYS A 42 -14.57 4.99 -5.40
C LYS A 42 -15.00 4.38 -4.06
N GLN A 43 -14.09 3.65 -3.42
CA GLN A 43 -14.35 3.00 -2.15
C GLN A 43 -14.48 4.01 -1.00
N GLY A 44 -14.17 5.29 -1.23
CA GLY A 44 -14.39 6.35 -0.24
C GLY A 44 -13.47 6.21 0.97
N VAL A 45 -12.33 5.55 0.78
CA VAL A 45 -11.35 5.30 1.85
C VAL A 45 -10.74 6.62 2.28
N ASP A 46 -10.82 6.91 3.59
CA ASP A 46 -10.00 7.96 4.18
C ASP A 46 -8.54 7.48 4.19
N MET A 47 -7.80 7.95 3.18
CA MET A 47 -6.43 7.51 2.96
C MET A 47 -5.51 7.89 4.11
N LEU A 48 -5.74 9.05 4.72
CA LEU A 48 -4.91 9.52 5.81
C LEU A 48 -5.15 8.69 7.08
N GLN A 49 -6.41 8.39 7.40
CA GLN A 49 -6.75 7.48 8.49
C GLN A 49 -6.19 6.07 8.29
N SER A 50 -6.21 5.58 7.05
CA SER A 50 -5.65 4.26 6.72
C SER A 50 -4.14 4.20 6.93
N VAL A 51 -3.40 5.24 6.51
CA VAL A 51 -1.96 5.35 6.80
C VAL A 51 -1.70 5.44 8.29
N HIS A 52 -2.49 6.23 9.04
CA HIS A 52 -2.40 6.28 10.50
C HIS A 52 -2.61 4.91 11.15
N GLY A 53 -3.64 4.17 10.75
CA GLY A 53 -3.92 2.82 11.27
C GLY A 53 -2.78 1.84 10.99
N ASN A 54 -2.27 1.83 9.76
CA ASN A 54 -1.14 0.98 9.37
C ASN A 54 0.14 1.33 10.12
N ALA A 55 0.44 2.62 10.29
CA ALA A 55 1.61 3.09 11.00
C ALA A 55 1.53 2.80 12.51
N ALA A 56 0.35 2.92 13.11
CA ALA A 56 0.12 2.63 14.52
C ALA A 56 0.26 1.12 14.80
N MET A 57 -0.36 0.28 13.98
CA MET A 57 -0.27 -1.19 14.08
C MET A 57 1.18 -1.68 14.00
N ARG A 58 2.04 -0.99 13.25
CA ARG A 58 3.45 -1.33 13.06
C ARG A 58 4.39 -0.61 14.02
N GLY A 59 3.89 0.29 14.87
CA GLY A 59 4.71 1.07 15.80
C GLY A 59 5.67 2.07 15.14
N ILE A 60 5.40 2.48 13.89
CA ILE A 60 6.30 3.33 13.11
C ILE A 60 5.86 4.80 12.99
N SER A 61 4.76 5.17 13.63
CA SER A 61 4.13 6.50 13.49
C SER A 61 5.07 7.67 13.80
N SER A 62 6.03 7.50 14.71
CA SER A 62 7.02 8.51 15.08
C SER A 62 8.16 8.68 14.07
N PHE A 63 8.32 7.75 13.13
CA PHE A 63 9.37 7.78 12.11
C PHE A 63 8.87 8.31 10.77
N LEU A 64 7.60 8.70 10.67
CA LEU A 64 6.98 9.14 9.43
C LEU A 64 6.99 10.66 9.29
N ASP A 65 7.38 11.13 8.11
CA ASP A 65 7.16 12.51 7.68
C ASP A 65 5.70 12.67 7.21
N TRP A 66 4.87 13.16 8.13
CA TRP A 66 3.45 13.39 7.86
C TRP A 66 3.18 14.48 6.82
N GLN A 67 4.14 15.38 6.55
CA GLN A 67 4.01 16.35 5.47
C GLN A 67 4.21 15.67 4.12
N GLN A 68 5.24 14.85 3.99
CA GLN A 68 5.49 14.08 2.77
C GLN A 68 4.34 13.10 2.48
N ILE A 69 3.81 12.42 3.51
CA ILE A 69 2.64 11.53 3.38
C ILE A 69 1.43 12.26 2.79
N ARG A 70 1.13 13.47 3.28
CA ARG A 70 0.01 14.27 2.75
C ARG A 70 0.20 14.60 1.28
N GLU A 71 1.43 14.85 0.86
CA GLU A 71 1.74 15.12 -0.54
C GLU A 71 1.55 13.87 -1.41
N VAL A 72 2.05 12.71 -0.99
CA VAL A 72 1.84 11.43 -1.70
C VAL A 72 0.36 11.07 -1.82
N ILE A 73 -0.42 11.29 -0.75
CA ILE A 73 -1.89 11.09 -0.76
C ILE A 73 -2.58 12.09 -1.69
N ARG A 74 -2.05 13.31 -1.82
CA ARG A 74 -2.62 14.35 -2.68
C ARG A 74 -2.36 14.06 -4.15
N THR A 75 -1.17 13.56 -4.50
CA THR A 75 -0.78 13.31 -5.90
C THR A 75 -1.29 11.97 -6.43
N GLN A 76 -1.35 10.92 -5.59
CA GLN A 76 -1.89 9.60 -5.92
C GLN A 76 -1.30 9.04 -7.22
N GLU A 77 0.01 9.14 -7.39
CA GLU A 77 0.68 8.76 -8.64
C GLU A 77 0.76 7.24 -8.82
N GLY A 78 0.48 6.44 -7.78
CA GLY A 78 0.67 5.00 -7.82
C GLY A 78 2.15 4.61 -7.93
N VAL A 79 3.02 5.42 -7.34
CA VAL A 79 4.47 5.16 -7.24
C VAL A 79 4.85 5.26 -5.77
N ALA A 80 5.78 4.42 -5.33
CA ALA A 80 6.29 4.42 -3.96
C ALA A 80 7.22 5.62 -3.72
N TRP A 81 6.98 6.35 -2.63
CA TRP A 81 7.81 7.46 -2.16
C TRP A 81 8.35 7.18 -0.76
N GLU A 82 9.60 7.56 -0.51
CA GLU A 82 10.17 7.52 0.85
C GLU A 82 9.46 8.57 1.73
N VAL A 83 9.00 8.14 2.91
CA VAL A 83 8.24 8.94 3.87
C VAL A 83 8.81 8.86 5.29
N ALA A 84 10.04 8.40 5.43
CA ALA A 84 10.73 8.42 6.73
C ALA A 84 11.17 9.85 7.06
N VAL A 85 11.15 10.21 8.34
CA VAL A 85 11.78 11.46 8.81
C VAL A 85 13.28 11.36 8.56
N GLN A 86 13.82 12.23 7.71
CA GLN A 86 15.26 12.41 7.67
C GLN A 86 15.70 13.08 8.96
N LEU A 87 16.36 12.33 9.83
CA LEU A 87 17.17 12.91 10.89
C LEU A 87 18.29 13.69 10.20
N SER A 88 18.07 14.99 9.98
CA SER A 88 19.15 15.88 9.58
C SER A 88 20.19 15.89 10.70
N LEU A 89 21.30 15.17 10.52
CA LEU A 89 22.48 15.34 11.34
C LEU A 89 22.98 16.77 11.12
N GLN A 90 22.51 17.71 11.93
CA GLN A 90 23.18 19.00 12.06
C GLN A 90 24.50 18.73 12.77
N THR A 91 25.56 18.56 11.98
CA THR A 91 26.94 18.59 12.46
C THR A 91 27.16 19.95 13.12
N ARG A 92 27.30 19.96 14.44
CA ARG A 92 27.82 21.10 15.19
C ARG A 92 29.34 21.12 15.11
#